data_AF-A0A0Q0CVZ7-F1
#
_entry.id   AF-A0A0Q0CVZ7-F1
#
_cell.length_a   1.000
_cell.length_b   1.000
_cell.length_c   1.000
_cell.angle_alpha   90.00
_cell.angle_beta   90.00
_cell.angle_gamma   90.00
#
_symmetry.space_group_name_H-M   'P 1'
#
loop_
_entity.id
_entity.type
_entity.pdbx_description
1 polymer ?
#
loop_
_entity_poly.entity_id
_entity_poly.type
_entity_poly.pdbx_seq_one_letter_code
_entity_poly.pdbx_strand_id
1 'polypeptide(L)'
;MNLPDNVFENPYKADQFLQFSMNVNEIIPNLVSTLEAYQAFTISENLEYAQYLLIEKGIHIEDKALAEFFSIHDVLACLFGQYGDLDVEDVWNSYVKDFNEHVAHAECKSAGFTIFKAYCFRAHKLEAVQEQWSDAEDI
;
A
#
# COMPACT_ATOMS: atom_id res chain seq x y z
N MET A 1 -12.63 18.14 10.30
CA MET A 1 -11.62 18.22 9.24
C MET A 1 -12.30 17.68 7.99
N ASN A 2 -12.73 18.57 7.09
CA ASN A 2 -13.52 18.22 5.92
C ASN A 2 -12.55 17.92 4.77
N LEU A 3 -12.62 16.71 4.22
CA LEU A 3 -11.99 16.39 2.95
C LEU A 3 -12.56 17.36 1.88
N PRO A 4 -11.71 17.97 1.03
CA PRO A 4 -12.20 18.87 -0.02
C PRO A 4 -13.09 18.10 -1.01
N ASP A 5 -14.14 18.77 -1.50
CA ASP A 5 -15.25 18.22 -2.32
C ASP A 5 -14.82 17.64 -3.69
N ASN A 6 -13.52 17.67 -3.99
CA ASN A 6 -12.93 17.40 -5.28
C ASN A 6 -12.36 15.97 -5.41
N VAL A 7 -12.42 15.15 -4.35
CA VAL A 7 -11.93 13.75 -4.38
C VAL A 7 -12.73 12.89 -5.38
N PHE A 8 -13.88 13.39 -5.88
CA PHE A 8 -14.75 12.71 -6.84
C PHE A 8 -14.70 13.28 -8.27
N GLU A 9 -13.90 14.32 -8.54
CA GLU A 9 -13.70 14.80 -9.91
C GLU A 9 -12.62 13.98 -10.62
N ASN A 10 -13.04 12.80 -11.06
CA ASN A 10 -12.31 11.89 -11.94
C ASN A 10 -11.54 12.57 -13.07
N PRO A 11 -10.21 12.47 -13.09
CA PRO A 11 -9.48 12.47 -14.35
C PRO A 11 -9.46 11.04 -14.91
N TYR A 12 -10.62 10.41 -15.14
CA TYR A 12 -10.64 9.04 -15.65
C TYR A 12 -10.50 9.03 -17.17
N LYS A 13 -9.34 8.60 -17.67
CA LYS A 13 -9.26 8.01 -19.00
C LYS A 13 -9.83 6.59 -18.92
N ALA A 14 -10.88 6.34 -19.70
CA ALA A 14 -11.36 4.99 -19.95
C ALA A 14 -10.17 4.11 -20.38
N ASP A 15 -10.14 2.86 -19.91
CA ASP A 15 -9.17 1.79 -20.20
C ASP A 15 -8.01 1.56 -19.22
N GLN A 16 -7.68 2.46 -18.29
CA GLN A 16 -6.69 2.16 -17.23
C GLN A 16 -7.20 1.15 -16.18
N PHE A 17 -8.52 1.01 -16.05
CA PHE A 17 -9.19 0.19 -15.03
C PHE A 17 -9.63 -1.20 -15.50
N LEU A 18 -9.46 -1.54 -16.78
CA LEU A 18 -10.01 -2.77 -17.34
C LEU A 18 -9.30 -4.06 -16.88
N GLN A 19 -8.28 -3.97 -16.01
CA GLN A 19 -7.49 -5.13 -15.56
C GLN A 19 -6.95 -5.07 -14.11
N PHE A 20 -7.66 -4.50 -13.11
CA PHE A 20 -7.31 -4.83 -11.72
C PHE A 20 -7.72 -6.29 -11.42
N SER A 21 -6.91 -7.23 -11.89
CA SER A 21 -7.13 -8.68 -11.83
C SER A 21 -6.45 -9.29 -10.60
N MET A 22 -6.59 -8.63 -9.45
CA MET A 22 -6.00 -9.09 -8.20
C MET A 22 -6.91 -10.13 -7.53
N ASN A 23 -6.39 -11.33 -7.24
CA ASN A 23 -7.13 -12.33 -6.45
C ASN A 23 -7.06 -11.97 -4.96
N VAL A 24 -8.00 -11.14 -4.52
CA VAL A 24 -8.03 -10.59 -3.15
C VAL A 24 -8.06 -11.70 -2.08
N ASN A 25 -8.72 -12.84 -2.36
CA ASN A 25 -8.78 -13.98 -1.42
C ASN A 25 -7.41 -14.63 -1.18
N GLU A 26 -6.52 -14.59 -2.17
CA GLU A 26 -5.16 -15.11 -2.05
C GLU A 26 -4.21 -14.07 -1.46
N ILE A 27 -4.46 -12.79 -1.73
CA ILE A 27 -3.53 -11.72 -1.36
C ILE A 27 -3.68 -11.28 0.09
N ILE A 28 -4.90 -11.17 0.63
CA ILE A 28 -5.09 -10.74 2.02
C ILE A 28 -4.30 -11.64 3.00
N PRO A 29 -4.37 -12.98 2.92
CA PRO A 29 -3.57 -13.84 3.80
C PRO A 29 -2.06 -13.58 3.71
N ASN A 30 -1.56 -13.29 2.51
CA ASN A 30 -0.15 -12.98 2.29
C ASN A 30 0.24 -11.60 2.85
N LEU A 31 -0.61 -10.59 2.71
CA LEU A 31 -0.39 -9.27 3.35
C LEU A 31 -0.38 -9.39 4.87
N VAL A 32 -1.28 -10.20 5.43
CA VAL A 32 -1.30 -10.46 6.88
C VAL A 32 -0.04 -11.19 7.32
N SER A 33 0.39 -12.22 6.58
CA SER A 33 1.57 -13.03 6.94
C SER A 33 2.89 -12.27 6.80
N THR A 34 2.93 -11.26 5.94
CA THR A 34 4.14 -10.45 5.67
C THR A 34 4.21 -9.16 6.47
N LEU A 35 3.17 -8.78 7.23
CA LEU A 35 3.09 -7.51 7.94
C LEU A 35 4.27 -7.24 8.89
N GLU A 36 4.70 -8.22 9.69
CA GLU A 36 5.83 -8.03 10.61
C GLU A 36 7.17 -7.94 9.85
N ALA A 37 7.33 -8.72 8.79
CA ALA A 37 8.51 -8.63 7.93
C ALA A 37 8.56 -7.29 7.18
N TYR A 38 7.40 -6.74 6.83
CA TYR A 38 7.28 -5.40 6.27
C TYR A 38 7.75 -4.33 7.25
N GLN A 39 7.39 -4.41 8.54
CA GLN A 39 7.93 -3.49 9.56
C GLN A 39 9.46 -3.59 9.66
N ALA A 40 10.00 -4.81 9.65
CA ALA A 40 11.44 -5.00 9.67
C ALA A 40 12.11 -4.40 8.43
N PHE A 41 11.46 -4.50 7.27
CA PHE A 41 11.91 -3.88 6.03
C PHE A 41 11.86 -2.35 6.09
N THR A 42 10.80 -1.73 6.62
CA THR A 42 10.72 -0.26 6.73
C THR A 42 11.80 0.33 7.65
N ILE A 43 12.24 -0.42 8.65
CA ILE A 43 13.32 0.00 9.57
C ILE A 43 14.71 -0.22 8.97
N SER A 44 14.92 -1.36 8.30
CA SER A 44 16.26 -1.81 7.89
C SER A 44 16.59 -1.58 6.43
N GLU A 45 15.58 -1.34 5.59
CA GLU A 45 15.65 -1.33 4.12
C GLU A 45 16.32 -2.58 3.52
N ASN A 46 16.31 -3.70 4.26
CA ASN A 46 16.99 -4.93 3.89
C ASN A 46 15.99 -6.05 3.61
N LEU A 47 15.81 -6.36 2.32
CA LEU A 47 14.89 -7.40 1.86
C LEU A 47 15.33 -8.81 2.29
N GLU A 48 16.64 -9.10 2.30
CA GLU A 48 17.17 -10.40 2.73
C GLU A 48 16.88 -10.65 4.22
N TYR A 49 16.99 -9.60 5.05
CA TYR A 49 16.64 -9.68 6.47
C TYR A 49 15.14 -9.92 6.68
N ALA A 50 14.28 -9.18 5.97
CA ALA A 50 12.84 -9.40 6.03
C ALA A 50 12.45 -10.82 5.59
N GLN A 51 13.10 -11.35 4.54
CA GLN A 51 12.89 -12.71 4.07
C GLN A 51 13.37 -13.76 5.08
N TYR A 52 14.51 -13.52 5.74
CA TYR A 52 15.00 -14.40 6.81
C TYR A 52 13.96 -14.55 7.93
N LEU A 53 13.34 -13.45 8.37
CA LEU A 53 12.28 -13.48 9.40
C LEU A 53 11.05 -14.30 8.97
N LEU A 54 10.71 -14.27 7.68
CA LEU A 54 9.61 -15.10 7.14
C LEU A 54 10.00 -16.58 7.13
N ILE A 55 11.22 -16.90 6.73
CA ILE A 55 11.74 -18.27 6.69
C ILE A 55 11.78 -18.88 8.09
N GLU A 56 12.20 -18.12 9.12
CA GLU A 56 12.18 -18.57 10.52
C GLU A 56 10.77 -18.95 11.01
N LYS A 57 9.73 -18.36 10.42
CA LYS A 57 8.32 -18.66 10.68
C LYS A 57 7.75 -19.76 9.78
N GLY A 58 8.57 -20.36 8.92
CA GLY A 58 8.15 -21.37 7.95
C GLY A 58 7.36 -20.79 6.77
N ILE A 59 7.42 -19.48 6.54
CA ILE A 59 6.78 -18.80 5.42
C ILE A 59 7.82 -18.64 4.30
N HIS A 60 7.58 -19.30 3.18
CA HIS A 60 8.45 -19.24 2.01
C HIS A 60 7.75 -18.45 0.90
N ILE A 61 8.26 -17.25 0.62
CA ILE A 61 7.77 -16.36 -0.44
C ILE A 61 8.96 -15.97 -1.32
N GLU A 62 8.78 -16.06 -2.64
CA GLU A 62 9.79 -15.62 -3.61
C GLU A 62 9.99 -14.10 -3.55
N ASP A 63 11.22 -13.62 -3.73
CA ASP A 63 11.58 -12.20 -3.61
C ASP A 63 10.67 -11.27 -4.41
N LYS A 64 10.30 -11.68 -5.63
CA LYS A 64 9.41 -10.91 -6.49
C LYS A 64 8.01 -10.75 -5.90
N ALA A 65 7.46 -11.83 -5.33
CA ALA A 65 6.15 -11.80 -4.69
C ALA A 65 6.21 -11.03 -3.36
N LEU A 66 7.30 -11.18 -2.60
CA LEU A 66 7.52 -10.43 -1.37
C LEU A 66 7.58 -8.92 -1.63
N ALA A 67 8.34 -8.50 -2.63
CA ALA A 67 8.42 -7.11 -3.06
C ALA A 67 7.05 -6.57 -3.52
N GLU A 68 6.24 -7.41 -4.18
CA GLU A 68 4.87 -7.04 -4.56
C GLU A 68 3.98 -6.82 -3.32
N PHE A 69 4.05 -7.70 -2.32
CA PHE A 69 3.30 -7.52 -1.07
C PHE A 69 3.74 -6.26 -0.31
N PHE A 70 5.04 -5.99 -0.24
CA PHE A 70 5.53 -4.75 0.37
C PHE A 70 5.08 -3.50 -0.39
N SER A 71 5.07 -3.54 -1.73
CA SER A 71 4.50 -2.45 -2.53
C SER A 71 3.00 -2.26 -2.29
N ILE A 72 2.25 -3.32 -1.93
CA ILE A 72 0.84 -3.20 -1.54
C ILE A 72 0.74 -2.54 -0.16
N HIS A 73 1.60 -2.90 0.79
CA HIS A 73 1.65 -2.22 2.08
C HIS A 73 1.97 -0.73 1.95
N ASP A 74 2.90 -0.35 1.06
CA ASP A 74 3.24 1.04 0.76
C ASP A 74 2.04 1.85 0.25
N VAL A 75 1.28 1.33 -0.72
CA VAL A 75 0.09 2.03 -1.24
C VAL A 75 -0.97 2.20 -0.16
N LEU A 76 -1.16 1.17 0.69
CA LEU A 76 -2.11 1.21 1.79
C LEU A 76 -1.70 2.26 2.83
N ALA A 77 -0.44 2.28 3.25
CA ALA A 77 0.08 3.30 4.16
C ALA A 77 -0.06 4.71 3.57
N CYS A 78 0.13 4.87 2.25
CA CYS A 78 -0.13 6.13 1.56
C CYS A 78 -1.60 6.56 1.64
N LEU A 79 -2.54 5.65 1.38
CA LEU A 79 -3.98 5.92 1.48
C LEU A 79 -4.38 6.34 2.90
N PHE A 80 -3.83 5.66 3.91
CA PHE A 80 -4.13 5.92 5.32
C PHE A 80 -3.37 7.12 5.91
N GLY A 81 -2.47 7.74 5.13
CA GLY A 81 -1.71 8.91 5.56
C GLY A 81 -0.55 8.61 6.50
N GLN A 82 -0.03 7.37 6.50
CA GLN A 82 1.10 6.91 7.30
C GLN A 82 2.39 6.74 6.49
N TYR A 83 2.43 7.25 5.26
CA TYR A 83 3.58 7.11 4.37
C TYR A 83 4.77 7.97 4.83
N GLY A 84 5.96 7.37 4.89
CA GLY A 84 7.23 8.06 5.14
C GLY A 84 7.88 7.76 6.50
N ASP A 85 7.09 7.44 7.52
CA ASP A 85 7.56 7.28 8.91
C ASP A 85 7.14 5.92 9.51
N LEU A 86 7.06 4.87 8.69
CA LEU A 86 6.62 3.54 9.14
C LEU A 86 7.62 2.83 10.07
N ASP A 87 8.82 3.39 10.25
CA ASP A 87 9.80 3.03 11.26
C ASP A 87 9.47 3.62 12.64
N VAL A 88 8.64 4.66 12.70
CA VAL A 88 8.15 5.27 13.95
C VAL A 88 7.02 4.42 14.53
N GLU A 89 7.17 3.99 15.78
CA GLU A 89 6.25 3.07 16.46
C GLU A 89 4.78 3.53 16.44
N ASP A 90 4.51 4.81 16.71
CA ASP A 90 3.14 5.35 16.71
C ASP A 90 2.50 5.33 15.31
N VAL A 91 3.29 5.60 14.27
CA VAL A 91 2.84 5.58 12.87
C VAL A 91 2.59 4.15 12.43
N TRP A 92 3.50 3.23 12.77
CA TRP A 92 3.32 1.80 12.56
C TRP A 92 2.07 1.26 13.25
N ASN A 93 1.86 1.59 14.52
CA ASN A 93 0.67 1.16 15.27
C ASN A 93 -0.62 1.70 14.64
N SER A 94 -0.60 2.94 14.14
CA SER A 94 -1.71 3.50 13.39
C SER A 94 -1.96 2.75 12.08
N TYR A 95 -0.90 2.41 11.35
CA TYR A 95 -0.98 1.60 10.13
C TYR A 95 -1.56 0.22 10.39
N VAL A 96 -1.06 -0.50 11.39
CA VAL A 96 -1.56 -1.83 11.77
C VAL A 96 -3.04 -1.78 12.14
N LYS A 97 -3.47 -0.71 12.84
CA LYS A 97 -4.88 -0.52 13.19
C LYS A 97 -5.75 -0.39 11.94
N ASP A 98 -5.41 0.53 11.04
CA ASP A 98 -6.21 0.80 9.83
C ASP A 98 -6.16 -0.39 8.85
N PHE A 99 -5.00 -1.05 8.73
CA PHE A 99 -4.85 -2.29 7.97
C PHE A 99 -5.77 -3.38 8.50
N ASN A 100 -5.82 -3.57 9.82
CA ASN A 100 -6.70 -4.58 10.42
C ASN A 100 -8.19 -4.25 10.21
N GLU A 101 -8.57 -2.98 10.36
CA GLU A 101 -9.96 -2.53 10.21
C GLU A 101 -10.45 -2.64 8.75
N HIS A 102 -9.62 -2.27 7.79
CA HIS A 102 -10.04 -2.08 6.40
C HIS A 102 -9.56 -3.16 5.42
N VAL A 103 -8.64 -4.04 5.84
CA VAL A 103 -8.07 -5.11 5.00
C VAL A 103 -8.14 -6.47 5.69
N ALA A 104 -7.46 -6.67 6.82
CA ALA A 104 -7.29 -8.00 7.40
C ALA A 104 -8.59 -8.63 7.92
N HIS A 105 -9.45 -7.82 8.54
CA HIS A 105 -10.73 -8.27 9.12
C HIS A 105 -11.96 -7.78 8.34
N ALA A 106 -11.76 -7.08 7.24
CA ALA A 106 -12.84 -6.63 6.38
C ALA A 106 -13.37 -7.78 5.50
N GLU A 107 -14.62 -7.66 5.06
CA GLU A 107 -15.13 -8.55 4.01
C GLU A 107 -14.26 -8.44 2.75
N CYS A 108 -14.01 -9.56 2.06
CA CYS A 108 -13.12 -9.61 0.90
C CYS A 108 -13.42 -8.54 -0.16
N LYS A 109 -14.70 -8.26 -0.43
CA LYS A 109 -15.10 -7.19 -1.35
C LYS A 109 -14.67 -5.81 -0.86
N SER A 110 -14.85 -5.53 0.43
CA SER A 110 -14.48 -4.26 1.06
C SER A 110 -12.97 -4.08 1.09
N ALA A 111 -12.23 -5.11 1.49
CA ALA A 111 -10.77 -5.13 1.46
C ALA A 111 -10.23 -4.91 0.04
N GLY A 112 -10.80 -5.59 -0.95
CA GLY A 112 -10.46 -5.39 -2.37
C GLY A 112 -10.68 -3.94 -2.83
N PHE A 113 -11.77 -3.31 -2.38
CA PHE A 113 -12.04 -1.91 -2.70
C PHE A 113 -11.08 -0.94 -1.99
N THR A 114 -10.64 -1.26 -0.76
CA THR A 114 -9.60 -0.50 -0.05
C THR A 114 -8.27 -0.56 -0.78
N ILE A 115 -7.81 -1.76 -1.16
CA ILE A 115 -6.55 -1.93 -1.90
C ILE A 115 -6.64 -1.21 -3.25
N PHE A 116 -7.77 -1.35 -3.96
CA PHE A 116 -8.01 -0.62 -5.20
C PHE A 116 -7.92 0.90 -5.03
N LYS A 117 -8.61 1.46 -4.03
CA LYS A 117 -8.51 2.90 -3.71
C LYS A 117 -7.10 3.35 -3.43
N ALA A 118 -6.30 2.51 -2.75
CA ALA A 118 -4.91 2.82 -2.43
C ALA A 118 -4.05 2.98 -3.69
N TYR A 119 -4.22 2.09 -4.67
CA TYR A 119 -3.58 2.23 -5.98
C TYR A 119 -4.01 3.50 -6.71
N CYS A 120 -5.31 3.81 -6.73
CA CYS A 120 -5.82 5.04 -7.34
C CYS A 120 -5.23 6.29 -6.68
N PHE A 121 -5.18 6.31 -5.35
CA PHE A 121 -4.65 7.42 -4.58
C PHE A 121 -3.18 7.67 -4.88
N ARG A 122 -2.36 6.60 -4.93
CA ARG A 122 -0.93 6.72 -5.28
C ARG A 122 -0.74 7.23 -6.72
N ALA A 123 -1.52 6.73 -7.67
CA ALA A 123 -1.43 7.18 -9.07
C ALA A 123 -1.75 8.67 -9.21
N HIS A 124 -2.84 9.13 -8.59
CA HIS A 124 -3.21 10.54 -8.58
C HIS A 124 -2.14 11.42 -7.91
N LYS A 125 -1.57 10.96 -6.78
CA LYS A 125 -0.46 11.69 -6.11
C LYS A 125 0.78 11.80 -7.01
N LEU A 126 1.10 10.76 -7.76
CA LEU A 126 2.23 10.77 -8.70
C LEU A 126 2.01 11.77 -9.83
N GLU A 127 0.83 11.78 -10.45
CA GLU A 127 0.45 12.75 -11.49
C GLU A 127 0.53 14.19 -10.96
N ALA A 128 -0.05 14.45 -9.79
CA ALA A 128 -0.03 15.79 -9.19
C ALA A 128 1.39 16.30 -8.87
N VAL A 129 2.30 15.43 -8.44
CA VAL A 129 3.72 15.78 -8.23
C VAL A 129 4.43 16.05 -9.56
N GLN A 130 4.17 15.23 -10.58
CA GLN A 130 4.74 15.42 -11.91
C GLN A 130 4.28 16.72 -12.57
N GLU A 131 3.00 17.08 -12.44
CA GLU A 131 2.46 18.36 -12.90
C GLU A 131 3.13 19.54 -12.18
N GLN A 132 3.25 19.49 -10.85
CA GLN A 132 3.92 20.53 -10.06
C GLN A 132 5.40 20.72 -10.43
N TRP A 133 6.10 19.64 -10.78
CA TRP A 133 7.50 19.71 -11.19
C TRP A 133 7.67 20.15 -12.65
N SER A 134 6.76 19.75 -13.53
CA SER A 134 6.74 20.23 -14.92
C SER A 134 6.47 21.73 -14.98
N ASP A 135 5.58 22.24 -14.12
CA ASP A 135 5.33 23.68 -13.97
C ASP A 135 6.50 24.42 -13.30
N ALA A 136 7.35 23.73 -12.53
CA ALA A 136 8.51 24.32 -11.86
C ALA A 136 9.77 24.38 -12.76
N GLU A 137 9.82 23.62 -13.85
CA GLU A 137 10.94 23.66 -14.82
C GLU A 137 10.81 24.78 -15.87
N ASP A 138 9.70 25.54 -15.86
CA ASP A 138 9.42 26.66 -16.78
C ASP A 138 9.75 28.07 -16.19
N ILE A 139 10.69 28.18 -15.23
CA ILE A 139 11.19 29.48 -14.69
C ILE A 139 12.72 29.62 -14.82
#